data_AF-A0A0T7BSP6-F1
#
_entry.id   AF-A0A0T7BSP6-F1
#
_cell.length_a   1.000
_cell.length_b   1.000
_cell.length_c   1.000
_cell.angle_alpha   90.00
_cell.angle_beta   90.00
_cell.angle_gamma   90.00
#
_symmetry.space_group_name_H-M   'P 1'
#
loop_
_entity.id
_entity.type
_entity.pdbx_description
1 polymer ?
#
loop_
_entity_poly.entity_id
_entity_poly.type
_entity_poly.pdbx_seq_one_letter_code
_entity_poly.pdbx_strand_id
1 'polypeptide(L)'
;MSFSFRNQSTKASLENTQQVKELIYRLWNLDADTVISLSQLNCHKSDCPPVETVITVMTNPIQSYKIHKAISDINEEDILCLNNI
;
A
#
# COMPACT_ATOMS: atom_id res chain seq x y z
N MET A 1 -0.92 -17.53 -20.04
CA MET A 1 -1.96 -16.48 -20.20
C MET A 1 -1.27 -15.13 -20.32
N SER A 2 -1.44 -14.45 -21.45
CA SER A 2 -0.78 -13.18 -21.78
C SER A 2 -1.68 -12.02 -21.35
N PHE A 3 -1.27 -11.25 -20.33
CA PHE A 3 -1.95 -10.01 -19.97
C PHE A 3 -1.17 -8.81 -20.49
N SER A 4 -1.50 -8.41 -21.72
CA SER A 4 -1.04 -7.18 -22.34
C SER A 4 -1.67 -5.96 -21.66
N PHE A 5 -0.99 -5.36 -20.68
CA PHE A 5 -1.38 -4.03 -20.18
C PHE A 5 -0.46 -2.95 -20.76
N ARG A 6 -0.93 -2.37 -21.87
CA ARG A 6 -0.44 -1.11 -22.40
C ARG A 6 -1.08 0.04 -21.63
N ASN A 7 -0.37 0.61 -20.67
CA ASN A 7 -0.58 2.02 -20.28
C ASN A 7 0.75 2.60 -19.78
N GLN A 8 1.16 3.71 -20.38
CA GLN A 8 2.58 4.11 -20.50
C GLN A 8 2.95 5.31 -19.60
N SER A 9 2.07 5.73 -18.67
CA SER A 9 2.35 6.89 -17.78
C SER A 9 1.83 6.73 -16.35
N THR A 10 1.41 5.53 -15.95
CA THR A 10 0.89 5.21 -14.60
C THR A 10 1.54 3.95 -13.99
N LYS A 11 2.67 3.49 -14.57
CA LYS A 11 3.33 2.24 -14.16
C LYS A 11 4.02 2.34 -12.81
N ALA A 12 4.78 3.41 -12.58
CA ALA A 12 5.52 3.57 -11.33
C ALA A 12 4.60 3.53 -10.10
N SER A 13 3.44 4.20 -10.13
CA SER A 13 2.51 4.16 -8.99
C SER A 13 1.87 2.78 -8.81
N LEU A 14 1.58 2.06 -9.89
CA LEU A 14 0.95 0.74 -9.83
C LEU A 14 1.94 -0.32 -9.33
N GLU A 15 3.19 -0.30 -9.81
CA GLU A 15 4.25 -1.23 -9.37
C GLU A 15 4.54 -1.05 -7.88
N ASN A 16 4.61 0.18 -7.38
CA ASN A 16 4.77 0.42 -5.94
C ASN A 16 3.55 -0.06 -5.15
N THR A 17 2.34 0.19 -5.64
CA THR A 17 1.11 -0.30 -5.00
C THR A 17 1.05 -1.83 -4.97
N GLN A 18 1.47 -2.49 -6.05
CA GLN A 18 1.50 -3.96 -6.14
C GLN A 18 2.55 -4.56 -5.21
N GLN A 19 3.76 -4.00 -5.18
CA GLN A 19 4.79 -4.43 -4.24
C GLN A 19 4.29 -4.32 -2.80
N VAL A 20 3.74 -3.17 -2.41
CA VAL A 20 3.17 -3.00 -1.06
C VAL A 20 2.05 -4.01 -0.80
N LYS A 21 1.13 -4.26 -1.75
CA LYS A 21 0.11 -5.31 -1.59
C LYS A 21 0.73 -6.68 -1.37
N GLU A 22 1.66 -7.11 -2.22
CA GLU A 22 2.32 -8.42 -2.10
C GLU A 22 3.04 -8.56 -0.76
N LEU A 23 3.71 -7.50 -0.30
CA LEU A 23 4.34 -7.48 1.01
C LEU A 23 3.31 -7.63 2.13
N ILE A 24 2.18 -6.91 2.09
CA ILE A 24 1.12 -7.05 3.09
C ILE A 24 0.54 -8.48 3.07
N TYR A 25 0.23 -9.04 1.89
CA TYR A 25 -0.24 -10.42 1.78
C TYR A 25 0.76 -11.41 2.37
N ARG A 26 2.06 -11.23 2.09
CA ARG A 26 3.12 -12.12 2.53
C ARG A 26 3.41 -11.99 4.03
N LEU A 27 3.48 -10.77 4.56
CA LEU A 27 3.81 -10.46 5.94
C LEU A 27 2.64 -10.73 6.89
N TRP A 28 1.42 -10.36 6.50
CA TRP A 28 0.22 -10.58 7.32
C TRP A 28 -0.49 -11.89 7.01
N ASN A 29 0.09 -12.71 6.12
CA ASN A 29 -0.45 -14.01 5.71
C ASN A 29 -1.93 -13.92 5.30
N LEU A 30 -2.29 -12.85 4.59
CA LEU A 30 -3.67 -12.61 4.17
C LEU A 30 -4.02 -13.55 3.01
N ASP A 31 -5.27 -14.00 3.00
CA ASP A 31 -5.80 -14.82 1.92
C ASP A 31 -6.01 -13.97 0.66
N ALA A 32 -5.88 -14.57 -0.54
CA ALA A 32 -6.01 -13.83 -1.81
C ALA A 32 -7.42 -13.24 -2.02
N ASP A 33 -8.41 -13.74 -1.28
CA ASP A 33 -9.78 -13.21 -1.24
C ASP A 33 -9.89 -11.92 -0.41
N THR A 34 -8.87 -11.61 0.40
CA THR A 34 -8.86 -10.42 1.26
C THR A 34 -8.76 -9.16 0.41
N VAL A 35 -9.75 -8.28 0.54
CA VAL A 35 -9.75 -6.99 -0.17
C VAL A 35 -8.88 -5.99 0.57
N ILE A 36 -7.80 -5.55 -0.08
CA ILE A 36 -6.90 -4.50 0.42
C ILE A 36 -7.06 -3.25 -0.44
N SER A 37 -7.50 -2.17 0.19
CA SER A 37 -7.58 -0.83 -0.40
C SER A 37 -6.40 0.02 0.05
N LEU A 38 -5.60 0.47 -0.92
CA LEU A 38 -4.49 1.40 -0.71
C LEU A 38 -4.91 2.76 -1.26
N SER A 39 -4.99 3.77 -0.41
CA SER A 39 -5.38 5.13 -0.77
C SER A 39 -4.28 6.09 -0.40
N GLN A 40 -3.73 6.79 -1.38
CA GLN A 40 -2.70 7.79 -1.13
C GLN A 40 -3.33 9.18 -1.20
N LEU A 41 -3.14 10.01 -0.17
CA LEU A 41 -3.62 11.40 -0.12
C LEU A 41 -2.44 12.36 -0.15
N ASN A 42 -2.61 13.54 -0.74
CA ASN A 42 -1.54 14.52 -0.83
C ASN A 42 -1.56 15.51 0.34
N CYS A 43 -0.44 15.62 1.06
CA CYS A 43 -0.26 16.57 2.16
C CYS A 43 0.43 17.84 1.65
N HIS A 44 -0.29 18.96 1.57
CA HIS A 44 0.22 20.21 0.98
C HIS A 44 0.92 21.11 2.03
N LYS A 45 1.85 20.56 2.82
CA LYS A 45 2.60 21.29 3.86
C LYS A 45 4.09 21.37 3.52
N SER A 46 4.68 22.54 3.69
CA SER A 46 6.11 22.83 3.40
C SER A 46 7.12 22.04 4.24
N ASP A 47 6.69 21.34 5.29
CA ASP A 47 7.56 20.64 6.25
C ASP A 47 7.30 19.13 6.33
N CYS A 48 6.56 18.55 5.38
CA CYS A 48 6.25 17.12 5.39
C CYS A 48 6.18 16.53 3.99
N PRO A 49 6.46 15.21 3.84
CA PRO A 49 6.33 14.52 2.57
C PRO A 49 4.92 14.76 2.00
N PRO A 50 4.81 15.02 0.68
CA PRO A 50 3.58 15.52 0.08
C PRO A 50 2.48 14.46 -0.05
N VAL A 51 2.61 13.32 0.63
CA VAL A 51 1.82 12.10 0.42
C VAL A 51 1.71 11.29 1.72
N GLU A 52 0.50 10.96 2.13
CA GLU A 52 0.17 9.96 3.14
C GLU A 52 -0.47 8.74 2.45
N THR A 53 -0.25 7.54 2.98
CA THR A 53 -0.84 6.32 2.47
C THR A 53 -1.68 5.65 3.54
N VAL A 54 -2.95 5.41 3.22
CA VAL A 54 -3.92 4.72 4.03
C VAL A 54 -4.13 3.33 3.45
N ILE A 55 -3.86 2.31 4.27
CA ILE A 55 -4.00 0.89 3.96
C ILE A 55 -5.22 0.39 4.72
N THR A 56 -6.28 0.02 4.01
CA THR A 56 -7.48 -0.57 4.61
C THR A 56 -7.60 -2.00 4.16
N VAL A 57 -7.52 -2.92 5.12
CA VAL A 57 -7.72 -4.35 4.91
C VAL A 57 -9.11 -4.70 5.40
N MET A 58 -9.96 -5.15 4.48
CA MET A 58 -11.31 -5.60 4.78
C MET A 58 -11.30 -7.05 5.23
N THR A 59 -10.66 -7.30 6.37
CA THR A 59 -10.68 -8.56 7.13
C THR A 59 -11.74 -8.51 8.23
N ASN A 60 -11.94 -9.63 8.91
CA ASN A 60 -12.75 -9.71 10.13
C ASN A 60 -11.82 -9.96 11.32
N PRO A 61 -11.43 -8.93 12.11
CA PRO A 61 -11.90 -7.53 12.11
C PRO A 61 -11.23 -6.64 11.05
N ILE A 62 -11.91 -5.55 10.63
CA ILE A 62 -11.40 -4.60 9.63
C ILE A 62 -10.19 -3.87 10.22
N GLN A 63 -9.07 -3.87 9.51
CA GLN A 63 -7.85 -3.21 9.96
C GLN A 63 -7.49 -2.07 9.01
N SER A 64 -7.34 -0.86 9.55
CA SER A 64 -6.93 0.31 8.78
C SER A 64 -5.66 0.91 9.37
N TYR A 65 -4.64 1.03 8.54
CA TYR A 65 -3.32 1.54 8.89
C TYR A 65 -3.04 2.80 8.10
N LYS A 66 -2.38 3.78 8.72
CA LYS A 66 -2.09 5.08 8.12
C LYS A 66 -0.61 5.35 8.27
N ILE A 67 0.06 5.64 7.17
CA ILE A 67 1.50 5.91 7.12
C ILE A 67 1.69 7.29 6.49
N HIS A 68 2.43 8.17 7.15
CA HIS A 68 2.80 9.48 6.61
C HIS A 68 3.95 9.38 5.59
N LYS A 69 3.82 8.48 4.60
CA LYS A 69 4.77 8.26 3.52
C LYS A 69 4.04 7.95 2.21
N ALA A 70 4.76 8.14 1.11
CA ALA A 70 4.34 7.70 -0.22
C ALA A 70 4.29 6.18 -0.28
N ILE A 71 3.37 5.59 -1.04
CA ILE A 71 3.33 4.15 -1.31
C ILE A 71 4.62 3.65 -1.98
N SER A 72 5.31 4.54 -2.70
CA SER A 72 6.63 4.27 -3.29
C SER A 72 7.78 4.26 -2.28
N ASP A 73 7.58 4.80 -1.09
CA ASP A 73 8.58 4.84 0.00
C ASP A 73 8.24 3.85 1.13
N ILE A 74 7.07 3.19 1.05
CA ILE A 74 6.70 2.12 1.97
C ILE A 74 7.59 0.92 1.67
N ASN A 75 8.31 0.49 2.70
CA ASN A 75 9.15 -0.69 2.68
C ASN A 75 8.57 -1.79 3.57
N GLU A 76 9.12 -2.99 3.46
CA GLU A 76 8.75 -4.15 4.29
C GLU A 76 8.79 -3.83 5.79
N GLU A 77 9.78 -3.05 6.21
CA GLU A 77 9.99 -2.63 7.61
C GLU A 77 8.82 -1.81 8.16
N ASP A 78 8.22 -0.97 7.32
CA ASP A 78 7.10 -0.11 7.70
C ASP A 78 5.83 -0.95 7.92
N ILE A 79 5.58 -1.93 7.04
CA ILE A 79 4.48 -2.88 7.14
C ILE A 79 4.66 -3.82 8.35
N LEU A 80 5.90 -4.25 8.62
CA LEU A 80 6.26 -5.04 9.80
C LEU A 80 6.02 -4.26 11.10
N CYS A 81 6.37 -2.97 11.11
CA CYS A 81 6.14 -2.09 12.25
C CYS A 81 4.65 -1.98 12.61
N LEU A 82 3.77 -1.95 11.60
CA LEU A 82 2.31 -1.92 11.79
C LEU A 82 1.73 -3.22 12.36
N ASN A 83 2.36 -4.36 12.11
CA ASN A 83 1.90 -5.67 12.61
C ASN A 83 2.29 -5.93 14.07
N ASN A 84 3.25 -5.19 14.61
CA ASN A 84 3.86 -5.46 15.92
C ASN A 84 3.31 -4.57 17.05
N ILE A 85 2.05 -4.12 16.94
CA ILE A 85 1.39 -3.26 17.94
C ILE A 85 0.25 -3.96 18.67
#